data_AF-A0A5Q5BGQ1-F1
#
_entry.id   AF-A0A5Q5BGQ1-F1
#
_cell.length_a   1.000
_cell.length_b   1.000
_cell.length_c   1.000
_cell.angle_alpha   90.00
_cell.angle_beta   90.00
_cell.angle_gamma   90.00
#
_symmetry.space_group_name_H-M   'P 1'
#
loop_
_entity.id
_entity.type
_entity.pdbx_description
1 polymer ?
#
loop_
_entity_poly.entity_id
_entity_poly.type
_entity_poly.pdbx_seq_one_letter_code
_entity_poly.pdbx_strand_id
1 'polypeptide(L)'
;MTGSSAAVVDLDDGEALLAADRDGLLRAAAMAGAQVRATAAALDEGLLESLRSGQLPRTVIWVAGRGTAETAGAVLAAAFGAVVAAPIVTVAEAPPWIGALDVIVLAGDDPADPALVAAAATGVRRGARVVVVAPYEGPLRDATAGRAVVLAPRLWVPDDFGLSRYLAAGLAVLQVVAPGLRVDLGELADELDAEALRNSAARELVTNPAKALAERMSGRDVVLAGDNATTLALARHGAAVLLRVAQETVAAVGLGDVLVALRSGFGAAGSGHAGASLFHDEELDGPLPRRARTFVLTTEAERPTVTARVSGYDDLDLVNAEDVPDGPEPGGAAAGGRGMEQQLAKLAVRLEMTAVYLRLVRG
;
A
#
# COMPACT_ATOMS: atom_id res chain seq x y z
N MET A 1 10.74 -35.01 -17.43
CA MET A 1 10.99 -33.68 -16.83
C MET A 1 10.65 -33.79 -15.36
N THR A 2 11.65 -34.01 -14.53
CA THR A 2 11.50 -34.10 -13.08
C THR A 2 11.17 -32.70 -12.57
N GLY A 3 9.88 -32.47 -12.29
CA GLY A 3 9.45 -31.28 -11.57
C GLY A 3 10.18 -31.26 -10.24
N SER A 4 11.04 -30.27 -10.03
CA SER A 4 11.57 -29.97 -8.71
C SER A 4 10.35 -29.69 -7.83
N SER A 5 10.01 -30.64 -6.96
CA SER A 5 9.16 -30.37 -5.81
C SER A 5 9.97 -29.38 -4.98
N ALA A 6 9.76 -28.08 -5.22
CA ALA A 6 10.20 -27.06 -4.29
C ALA A 6 9.53 -27.44 -2.96
N ALA A 7 10.34 -27.71 -1.94
CA ALA A 7 9.82 -28.00 -0.62
C ALA A 7 8.96 -26.81 -0.21
N VAL A 8 7.64 -27.03 -0.10
CA VAL A 8 6.71 -26.00 0.34
C VAL A 8 7.08 -25.70 1.79
N VAL A 9 7.54 -24.48 2.05
CA VAL A 9 7.87 -24.06 3.41
C VAL A 9 6.56 -23.90 4.17
N ASP A 10 6.44 -24.57 5.32
CA ASP A 10 5.28 -24.43 6.19
C ASP A 10 5.22 -23.00 6.75
N LEU A 11 4.04 -22.37 6.70
CA LEU A 11 3.83 -21.04 7.26
C LEU A 11 4.00 -21.02 8.78
N ASP A 12 3.81 -22.13 9.48
CA ASP A 12 4.03 -22.21 10.93
C ASP A 12 5.48 -22.51 11.32
N ASP A 13 6.33 -22.92 10.37
CA ASP A 13 7.76 -23.09 10.60
C ASP A 13 8.52 -21.77 10.40
N GLY A 14 8.55 -20.96 11.46
CA GLY A 14 9.23 -19.66 11.47
C GLY A 14 10.73 -19.74 11.14
N GLU A 15 11.43 -20.79 11.57
CA GLU A 15 12.86 -20.97 11.27
C GLU A 15 13.07 -21.30 9.79
N ALA A 16 12.22 -22.16 9.21
CA ALA A 16 12.27 -22.44 7.79
C ALA A 16 11.95 -21.21 6.93
N LEU A 17 10.99 -20.37 7.36
CA LEU A 17 10.69 -19.09 6.69
C LEU A 17 11.89 -18.13 6.71
N LEU A 18 12.57 -18.00 7.85
CA LEU A 18 13.77 -17.17 7.97
C LEU A 18 14.93 -17.74 7.13
N ALA A 19 15.09 -19.06 7.08
CA ALA A 19 16.09 -19.71 6.24
C ALA A 19 15.80 -19.56 4.73
N ALA A 20 14.52 -19.47 4.36
CA ALA A 20 14.08 -19.24 2.98
C ALA A 20 14.28 -17.79 2.52
N ASP A 21 14.27 -16.81 3.43
CA ASP A 21 14.37 -15.37 3.14
C ASP A 21 15.80 -14.90 2.83
N ARG A 22 16.36 -15.38 1.71
CA ARG A 22 17.74 -15.07 1.30
C ARG A 22 17.95 -13.62 0.88
N ASP A 23 16.88 -12.97 0.41
CA ASP A 23 16.91 -11.58 -0.07
C ASP A 23 16.55 -10.57 1.02
N GLY A 24 16.21 -11.04 2.24
CA GLY A 24 15.88 -10.18 3.38
C GLY A 24 14.54 -9.44 3.22
N LEU A 25 13.58 -10.03 2.51
CA LEU A 25 12.27 -9.47 2.23
C LEU A 25 11.42 -9.30 3.49
N LEU A 26 11.50 -10.22 4.46
CA LEU A 26 10.77 -10.09 5.73
C LEU A 26 11.26 -8.86 6.50
N ARG A 27 12.58 -8.66 6.52
CA ARG A 27 13.17 -7.47 7.13
C ARG A 27 12.77 -6.22 6.38
N ALA A 28 12.84 -6.23 5.05
CA ALA A 28 12.49 -5.07 4.22
C ALA A 28 11.02 -4.63 4.42
N ALA A 29 10.08 -5.57 4.39
CA ALA A 29 8.66 -5.30 4.64
C ALA A 29 8.40 -4.79 6.07
N ALA A 30 9.16 -5.30 7.06
CA ALA A 30 9.07 -4.85 8.45
C ALA A 30 9.66 -3.44 8.69
N MET A 31 10.33 -2.81 7.72
CA MET A 31 10.92 -1.47 7.87
C MET A 31 9.91 -0.31 7.68
N ALA A 32 8.63 -0.60 7.50
CA ALA A 32 7.59 0.41 7.31
C ALA A 32 7.57 1.49 8.41
N GLY A 33 7.55 1.10 9.69
CA GLY A 33 7.58 2.06 10.80
C GLY A 33 8.89 2.86 10.85
N ALA A 34 10.03 2.23 10.58
CA ALA A 34 11.31 2.93 10.49
C ALA A 34 11.34 4.00 9.37
N GLN A 35 10.73 3.72 8.22
CA GLN A 35 10.59 4.70 7.12
C GLN A 35 9.75 5.91 7.52
N VAL A 36 8.62 5.68 8.20
CA VAL A 36 7.76 6.76 8.71
C VAL A 36 8.49 7.56 9.77
N ARG A 37 9.16 6.90 10.72
CA ARG A 37 9.94 7.53 11.79
C ARG A 37 11.07 8.41 11.25
N ALA A 38 11.75 7.98 10.19
CA ALA A 38 12.76 8.80 9.52
C ALA A 38 12.17 10.10 8.93
N THR A 39 10.94 10.04 8.44
CA THR A 39 10.21 11.21 7.93
C THR A 39 9.71 12.10 9.08
N ALA A 40 9.22 11.51 10.16
CA ALA A 40 8.84 12.23 11.38
C ALA A 40 10.03 13.04 11.93
N ALA A 41 11.21 12.41 12.05
CA ALA A 41 12.43 13.08 12.46
C ALA A 41 12.80 14.26 11.53
N ALA A 42 12.65 14.09 10.21
CA ALA A 42 12.86 15.18 9.26
C ALA A 42 11.89 16.35 9.46
N LEU A 43 10.63 16.05 9.79
CA LEU A 43 9.64 17.07 10.11
C LEU A 43 9.99 17.81 11.40
N ASP A 44 10.35 17.08 12.46
CA ASP A 44 10.71 17.64 13.78
C ASP A 44 11.99 18.49 13.74
N GLU A 45 12.96 18.10 12.92
CA GLU A 45 14.17 18.89 12.63
C GLU A 45 13.89 20.17 11.83
N GLY A 46 12.65 20.38 11.37
CA GLY A 46 12.23 21.59 10.67
C GLY A 46 12.60 21.62 9.18
N LEU A 47 12.91 20.48 8.56
CA LEU A 47 13.31 20.45 7.14
C LEU A 47 12.23 21.04 6.21
N LEU A 48 10.96 20.86 6.58
CA LEU A 48 9.81 21.36 5.82
C LEU A 48 9.41 22.80 6.15
N GLU A 49 10.08 23.48 7.09
CA GLU A 49 9.64 24.80 7.58
C GLU A 49 9.62 25.86 6.47
N SER A 50 10.55 25.78 5.51
CA SER A 50 10.58 26.67 4.35
C SER A 50 9.41 26.49 3.38
N LEU A 51 8.61 25.42 3.50
CA LEU A 51 7.35 25.30 2.77
C LEU A 51 6.24 26.14 3.37
N ARG A 52 6.32 26.52 4.66
CA ARG A 52 5.27 27.33 5.27
C ARG A 52 5.18 28.67 4.56
N SER A 53 3.96 29.01 4.18
CA SER A 53 3.59 30.34 3.71
C SER A 53 2.39 30.81 4.51
N GLY A 54 2.23 32.14 4.65
CA GLY A 54 1.03 32.73 5.25
C GLY A 54 -0.25 32.54 4.42
N GLN A 55 -0.18 31.80 3.31
CA GLN A 55 -1.27 31.54 2.38
C GLN A 55 -1.35 30.04 2.06
N LEU A 56 -2.55 29.51 1.88
CA LEU A 56 -2.76 28.13 1.44
C LEU A 56 -2.27 27.96 -0.01
N PRO A 57 -1.72 26.79 -0.39
CA PRO A 57 -1.42 26.51 -1.78
C PRO A 57 -2.70 26.52 -2.62
N ARG A 58 -2.58 26.93 -3.89
CA ARG A 58 -3.64 26.78 -4.89
C ARG A 58 -3.86 25.31 -5.25
N THR A 59 -2.78 24.54 -5.34
CA THR A 59 -2.80 23.12 -5.68
C THR A 59 -1.57 22.44 -5.07
N VAL A 60 -1.73 21.19 -4.63
CA VAL A 60 -0.63 20.30 -4.29
C VAL A 60 -0.48 19.30 -5.44
N ILE A 61 0.63 19.39 -6.16
CA ILE A 61 0.92 18.59 -7.35
C ILE A 61 1.90 17.50 -6.94
N TRP A 62 1.47 16.24 -6.99
CA TRP A 62 2.31 15.08 -6.74
C TRP A 62 2.79 14.53 -8.08
N VAL A 63 4.09 14.69 -8.37
CA VAL A 63 4.72 14.17 -9.58
C VAL A 63 5.37 12.83 -9.27
N ALA A 64 4.82 11.77 -9.84
CA ALA A 64 5.34 10.42 -9.80
C ALA A 64 4.87 9.66 -11.04
N GLY A 65 5.78 8.98 -11.72
CA GLY A 65 5.46 8.27 -12.97
C GLY A 65 5.22 6.77 -12.84
N ARG A 66 5.54 6.17 -11.69
CA ARG A 66 5.45 4.72 -11.47
C ARG A 66 5.53 4.34 -9.99
N GLY A 67 5.21 3.08 -9.71
CA GLY A 67 5.59 2.38 -8.48
C GLY A 67 4.90 2.92 -7.22
N THR A 68 5.54 2.72 -6.08
CA THR A 68 4.97 3.08 -4.77
C THR A 68 4.80 4.59 -4.60
N ALA A 69 5.61 5.40 -5.27
CA ALA A 69 5.48 6.85 -5.31
C ALA A 69 4.16 7.29 -5.97
N GLU A 70 3.80 6.72 -7.12
CA GLU A 70 2.53 7.03 -7.81
C GLU A 70 1.33 6.59 -6.98
N THR A 71 1.39 5.37 -6.43
CA THR A 71 0.38 4.83 -5.51
C THR A 71 0.15 5.75 -4.32
N ALA A 72 1.21 6.25 -3.67
CA ALA A 72 1.09 7.17 -2.54
C ALA A 72 0.33 8.44 -2.94
N GLY A 73 0.64 9.03 -4.10
CA GLY A 73 -0.09 10.19 -4.62
C GLY A 73 -1.57 9.91 -4.83
N ALA A 74 -1.91 8.75 -5.41
CA ALA A 74 -3.29 8.33 -5.62
C ALA A 74 -4.05 8.15 -4.29
N VAL A 75 -3.42 7.50 -3.30
CA VAL A 75 -3.99 7.32 -1.95
C VAL A 75 -4.16 8.68 -1.25
N LEU A 76 -3.16 9.55 -1.28
CA LEU A 76 -3.21 10.88 -0.66
C LEU A 76 -4.33 11.73 -1.26
N ALA A 77 -4.44 11.76 -2.60
CA ALA A 77 -5.47 12.51 -3.28
C ALA A 77 -6.88 12.00 -2.96
N ALA A 78 -7.07 10.68 -2.94
CA ALA A 78 -8.37 10.08 -2.65
C ALA A 78 -8.78 10.21 -1.17
N ALA A 79 -7.85 9.98 -0.23
CA ALA A 79 -8.15 9.96 1.20
C ALA A 79 -8.24 11.36 1.82
N PHE A 80 -7.42 12.31 1.36
CA PHE A 80 -7.29 13.62 1.99
C PHE A 80 -7.80 14.77 1.11
N GLY A 81 -8.16 14.52 -0.15
CA GLY A 81 -8.64 15.56 -1.07
C GLY A 81 -9.92 16.27 -0.61
N ALA A 82 -10.78 15.60 0.18
CA ALA A 82 -11.97 16.21 0.77
C ALA A 82 -11.70 16.94 2.10
N VAL A 83 -10.55 16.66 2.73
CA VAL A 83 -10.15 17.23 4.04
C VAL A 83 -9.28 18.47 3.83
N VAL A 84 -8.42 18.45 2.81
CA VAL A 84 -7.50 19.53 2.48
C VAL A 84 -8.17 20.51 1.52
N ALA A 85 -8.07 21.82 1.81
CA ALA A 85 -8.68 22.86 0.99
C ALA A 85 -8.09 22.96 -0.42
N ALA A 86 -6.79 22.64 -0.57
CA ALA A 86 -6.12 22.63 -1.85
C ALA A 86 -6.32 21.27 -2.54
N PRO A 87 -6.71 21.24 -3.83
CA PRO A 87 -6.78 19.99 -4.58
C PRO A 87 -5.40 19.34 -4.63
N ILE A 88 -5.40 18.01 -4.47
CA ILE A 88 -4.23 17.16 -4.63
C ILE A 88 -4.33 16.51 -6.01
N VAL A 89 -3.34 16.73 -6.86
CA VAL A 89 -3.32 16.22 -8.24
C VAL A 89 -2.08 15.37 -8.44
N THR A 90 -2.28 14.11 -8.80
CA THR A 90 -1.22 13.17 -9.13
C THR A 90 -1.00 13.14 -10.64
N VAL A 91 0.24 13.36 -11.08
CA VAL A 91 0.61 13.48 -12.50
C VAL A 91 1.98 12.84 -12.77
N ALA A 92 2.21 12.40 -14.00
CA ALA A 92 3.52 11.91 -14.42
C ALA A 92 4.52 13.05 -14.75
N GLU A 93 4.02 14.23 -15.11
CA GLU A 93 4.83 15.38 -15.55
C GLU A 93 4.28 16.69 -14.97
N ALA A 94 5.13 17.72 -14.87
CA ALA A 94 4.70 19.03 -14.38
C ALA A 94 3.62 19.66 -15.28
N PRO A 95 2.45 20.04 -14.72
CA PRO A 95 1.38 20.64 -15.50
C PRO A 95 1.77 22.00 -16.08
N PRO A 96 1.30 22.38 -17.29
CA PRO A 96 1.68 23.64 -17.93
C PRO A 96 1.19 24.90 -17.18
N TRP A 97 0.18 24.73 -16.32
CA TRP A 97 -0.43 25.79 -15.51
C TRP A 97 0.24 25.99 -14.14
N ILE A 98 1.28 25.21 -13.81
CA ILE A 98 2.01 25.33 -12.55
C ILE A 98 2.57 26.75 -12.36
N GLY A 99 2.49 27.26 -11.13
CA GLY A 99 2.94 28.60 -10.77
C GLY A 99 3.27 28.78 -9.30
N ALA A 100 3.54 30.03 -8.91
CA ALA A 100 4.08 30.37 -7.60
C ALA A 100 3.17 30.10 -6.39
N LEU A 101 1.87 29.86 -6.63
CA LEU A 101 0.92 29.50 -5.58
C LEU A 101 0.82 27.99 -5.35
N ASP A 102 1.48 27.17 -6.19
CA ASP A 102 1.40 25.72 -6.08
C ASP A 102 2.55 25.16 -5.23
N VAL A 103 2.32 23.96 -4.70
CA VAL A 103 3.35 23.10 -4.13
C VAL A 103 3.50 21.91 -5.06
N ILE A 104 4.73 21.61 -5.47
CA ILE A 104 5.04 20.45 -6.31
C ILE A 104 5.94 19.50 -5.53
N VAL A 105 5.49 18.27 -5.35
CA VAL A 105 6.20 17.18 -4.70
C VAL A 105 6.71 16.23 -5.76
N LEU A 106 8.03 16.05 -5.84
CA LEU A 106 8.70 15.19 -6.81
C LEU A 106 9.06 13.89 -6.10
N ALA A 107 8.30 12.84 -6.33
CA ALA A 107 8.43 11.58 -5.63
C ALA A 107 8.96 10.48 -6.55
N GLY A 108 10.08 9.87 -6.16
CA GLY A 108 10.69 8.77 -6.91
C GLY A 108 11.91 8.19 -6.22
N ASP A 109 12.50 7.19 -6.87
CA ASP A 109 13.66 6.42 -6.43
C ASP A 109 14.90 6.68 -7.29
N ASP A 110 14.72 7.24 -8.49
CA ASP A 110 15.79 7.55 -9.44
C ASP A 110 16.06 9.07 -9.56
N PRO A 111 17.23 9.57 -9.11
CA PRO A 111 17.62 10.99 -9.24
C PRO A 111 17.90 11.43 -10.69
N ALA A 112 17.97 10.49 -11.64
CA ALA A 112 18.15 10.75 -13.06
C ALA A 112 16.85 10.65 -13.87
N ASP A 113 15.69 10.38 -13.23
CA ASP A 113 14.41 10.26 -13.92
C ASP A 113 14.10 11.55 -14.72
N PRO A 114 14.02 11.49 -16.07
CA PRO A 114 13.84 12.67 -16.89
C PRO A 114 12.57 13.45 -16.57
N ALA A 115 11.48 12.77 -16.19
CA ALA A 115 10.21 13.42 -15.86
C ALA A 115 10.32 14.20 -14.55
N LEU A 116 10.96 13.62 -13.52
CA LEU A 116 11.19 14.30 -12.25
C LEU A 116 12.16 15.48 -12.40
N VAL A 117 13.24 15.32 -13.17
CA VAL A 117 14.22 16.38 -13.46
C VAL A 117 13.56 17.53 -14.23
N ALA A 118 12.76 17.23 -15.25
CA ALA A 118 12.02 18.24 -16.02
C ALA A 118 10.98 18.96 -15.15
N ALA A 119 10.28 18.22 -14.29
CA ALA A 119 9.32 18.78 -13.35
C ALA A 119 9.98 19.67 -12.29
N ALA A 120 11.14 19.29 -11.76
CA ALA A 120 11.95 20.11 -10.86
C ALA A 120 12.32 21.44 -11.49
N ALA A 121 12.93 21.38 -12.68
CA ALA A 121 13.35 22.57 -13.40
C ALA A 121 12.14 23.47 -13.73
N THR A 122 10.98 22.89 -14.06
CA THR A 122 9.75 23.63 -14.35
C THR A 122 9.17 24.30 -13.10
N GLY A 123 9.04 23.57 -11.99
CA GLY A 123 8.55 24.11 -10.72
C GLY A 123 9.39 25.28 -10.25
N VAL A 124 10.71 25.11 -10.27
CA VAL A 124 11.66 26.16 -9.90
C VAL A 124 11.56 27.39 -10.83
N ARG A 125 11.52 27.19 -12.16
CA ARG A 125 11.37 28.31 -13.12
C ARG A 125 10.05 29.05 -12.96
N ARG A 126 8.98 28.36 -12.59
CA ARG A 126 7.62 28.93 -12.41
C ARG A 126 7.38 29.45 -11.00
N GLY A 127 8.37 29.34 -10.11
CA GLY A 127 8.31 29.83 -8.74
C GLY A 127 7.44 29.00 -7.80
N ALA A 128 7.05 27.78 -8.19
CA ALA A 128 6.34 26.86 -7.31
C ALA A 128 7.22 26.46 -6.12
N ARG A 129 6.61 26.11 -4.99
CA ARG A 129 7.33 25.53 -3.86
C ARG A 129 7.66 24.07 -4.17
N VAL A 130 8.93 23.77 -4.37
CA VAL A 130 9.39 22.45 -4.78
C VAL A 130 9.80 21.61 -3.58
N VAL A 131 9.27 20.41 -3.48
CA VAL A 131 9.67 19.37 -2.52
C VAL A 131 10.24 18.19 -3.30
N VAL A 132 11.40 17.69 -2.90
CA VAL A 132 12.00 16.49 -3.46
C VAL A 132 11.90 15.35 -2.44
N VAL A 133 11.15 14.31 -2.79
CA VAL A 133 11.04 13.04 -2.05
C VAL A 133 11.72 11.94 -2.87
N ALA A 134 13.01 12.10 -3.10
CA ALA A 134 13.85 11.21 -3.91
C ALA A 134 15.31 11.32 -3.45
N PRO A 135 16.22 10.39 -3.83
CA PRO A 135 17.65 10.62 -3.69
C PRO A 135 18.01 12.00 -4.29
N TYR A 136 18.75 12.81 -3.54
CA TYR A 136 19.01 14.20 -3.92
C TYR A 136 20.45 14.40 -4.38
N GLU A 137 20.72 13.86 -5.54
CA GLU A 137 22.03 13.88 -6.20
C GLU A 137 21.86 14.04 -7.71
N GLY A 138 22.98 14.19 -8.42
CA GLY A 138 23.00 14.21 -9.87
C GLY A 138 22.04 15.22 -10.52
N PRO A 139 21.39 14.86 -11.64
CA PRO A 139 20.54 15.77 -12.42
C PRO A 139 19.40 16.42 -11.62
N LEU A 140 18.78 15.68 -10.69
CA LEU A 140 17.69 16.21 -9.88
C LEU A 140 18.17 17.33 -8.94
N ARG A 141 19.35 17.17 -8.32
CA ARG A 141 19.96 18.22 -7.49
C ARG A 141 20.35 19.44 -8.30
N ASP A 142 20.87 19.25 -9.51
CA ASP A 142 21.27 20.35 -10.38
C ASP A 142 20.06 21.14 -10.89
N ALA A 143 18.96 20.44 -11.22
CA ALA A 143 17.73 21.05 -11.73
C ALA A 143 17.02 21.95 -10.72
N THR A 144 17.09 21.64 -9.42
CA THR A 144 16.50 22.48 -8.38
C THR A 144 17.36 23.70 -8.03
N ALA A 145 18.68 23.64 -8.28
CA ALA A 145 19.65 24.68 -7.94
C ALA A 145 19.52 25.18 -6.49
N GLY A 146 19.28 24.27 -5.54
CA GLY A 146 19.13 24.61 -4.11
C GLY A 146 17.81 25.30 -3.73
N ARG A 147 16.86 25.44 -4.67
CA ARG A 147 15.54 26.08 -4.45
C ARG A 147 14.42 25.06 -4.16
N ALA A 148 14.78 23.92 -3.60
CA ALA A 148 13.84 22.88 -3.22
C ALA A 148 14.04 22.49 -1.75
N VAL A 149 12.95 22.06 -1.14
CA VAL A 149 12.94 21.39 0.14
C VAL A 149 13.23 19.92 -0.10
N VAL A 150 14.24 19.38 0.57
CA VAL A 150 14.75 18.04 0.29
C VAL A 150 14.40 17.09 1.41
N LEU A 151 13.60 16.09 1.09
CA LEU A 151 13.19 14.99 1.96
C LEU A 151 13.73 13.68 1.38
N ALA A 152 15.06 13.62 1.25
CA ALA A 152 15.77 12.48 0.70
C ALA A 152 15.65 11.25 1.63
N PRO A 153 15.64 10.03 1.08
CA PRO A 153 15.58 8.81 1.88
C PRO A 153 16.78 8.72 2.85
N ARG A 154 16.49 8.57 4.15
CA ARG A 154 17.50 8.39 5.22
C ARG A 154 17.83 6.92 5.50
N LEU A 155 16.97 6.03 5.02
CA LEU A 155 17.09 4.58 5.14
C LEU A 155 16.97 4.00 3.75
N TRP A 156 17.78 2.98 3.46
CA TRP A 156 17.62 2.20 2.24
C TRP A 156 16.60 1.09 2.49
N VAL A 157 15.56 1.05 1.67
CA VAL A 157 14.54 0.00 1.60
C VAL A 157 14.28 -0.27 0.11
N PRO A 158 14.13 -1.53 -0.32
CA PRO A 158 13.72 -1.85 -1.69
C PRO A 158 12.46 -1.09 -2.10
N ASP A 159 12.37 -0.67 -3.37
CA ASP A 159 11.23 0.11 -3.90
C ASP A 159 9.88 -0.61 -3.72
N ASP A 160 9.87 -1.94 -3.70
CA ASP A 160 8.68 -2.76 -3.46
C ASP A 160 7.97 -2.42 -2.14
N PHE A 161 8.72 -1.92 -1.14
CA PHE A 161 8.24 -1.59 0.20
C PHE A 161 8.34 -0.08 0.50
N GLY A 162 8.41 0.75 -0.54
CA GLY A 162 8.57 2.22 -0.43
C GLY A 162 7.30 3.00 -0.09
N LEU A 163 6.11 2.36 -0.11
CA LEU A 163 4.83 3.08 0.02
C LEU A 163 4.74 3.86 1.33
N SER A 164 5.16 3.28 2.46
CA SER A 164 5.11 3.96 3.77
C SER A 164 5.95 5.23 3.81
N ARG A 165 7.12 5.25 3.15
CA ARG A 165 7.95 6.46 3.02
C ARG A 165 7.23 7.55 2.24
N TYR A 166 6.66 7.21 1.08
CA TYR A 166 5.98 8.20 0.24
C TYR A 166 4.69 8.72 0.87
N LEU A 167 3.90 7.85 1.53
CA LEU A 167 2.73 8.27 2.31
C LEU A 167 3.14 9.22 3.44
N ALA A 168 4.15 8.86 4.25
CA ALA A 168 4.63 9.72 5.33
C ALA A 168 5.12 11.08 4.82
N ALA A 169 5.87 11.10 3.71
CA ALA A 169 6.35 12.34 3.11
C ALA A 169 5.20 13.22 2.62
N GLY A 170 4.19 12.64 1.99
CA GLY A 170 2.99 13.36 1.58
C GLY A 170 2.20 13.91 2.76
N LEU A 171 1.98 13.11 3.81
CA LEU A 171 1.31 13.56 5.03
C LEU A 171 2.08 14.68 5.72
N ALA A 172 3.42 14.59 5.79
CA ALA A 172 4.27 15.64 6.33
C ALA A 172 4.14 16.96 5.53
N VAL A 173 4.17 16.88 4.19
CA VAL A 173 3.96 18.05 3.33
C VAL A 173 2.56 18.64 3.53
N LEU A 174 1.52 17.79 3.51
CA LEU A 174 0.14 18.23 3.69
C LEU A 174 -0.08 18.91 5.05
N GLN A 175 0.45 18.36 6.13
CA GLN A 175 0.38 18.98 7.46
C GLN A 175 1.02 20.37 7.51
N VAL A 176 2.10 20.59 6.76
CA VAL A 176 2.78 21.88 6.71
C VAL A 176 2.02 22.91 5.87
N VAL A 177 1.41 22.50 4.77
CA VAL A 177 0.74 23.41 3.82
C VAL A 177 -0.78 23.52 4.02
N ALA A 178 -1.37 22.62 4.81
CA ALA A 178 -2.79 22.58 5.16
C ALA A 178 -2.96 22.49 6.69
N PRO A 179 -3.00 23.64 7.40
CA PRO A 179 -2.98 23.68 8.88
C PRO A 179 -4.14 22.96 9.59
N GLY A 180 -5.22 22.64 8.87
CA GLY A 180 -6.35 21.87 9.38
C GLY A 180 -6.09 20.36 9.47
N LEU A 181 -5.08 19.85 8.75
CA LEU A 181 -4.67 18.46 8.83
C LEU A 181 -3.60 18.31 9.92
N ARG A 182 -3.84 17.42 10.87
CA ARG A 182 -2.86 17.01 11.89
C ARG A 182 -2.75 15.51 11.89
N VAL A 183 -1.54 15.01 11.67
CA VAL A 183 -1.20 13.60 11.65
C VAL A 183 0.02 13.41 12.54
N ASP A 184 -0.10 12.53 13.52
CA ASP A 184 1.04 12.14 14.33
C ASP A 184 1.83 11.04 13.59
N LEU A 185 2.92 11.45 12.92
CA LEU A 185 3.78 10.50 12.20
C LEU A 185 4.57 9.60 13.15
N GLY A 186 4.80 10.01 14.41
CA GLY A 186 5.42 9.17 15.43
C GLY A 186 4.50 8.03 15.83
N GLU A 187 3.25 8.36 16.16
CA GLU A 187 2.21 7.37 16.45
C GLU A 187 1.96 6.44 15.26
N LEU A 188 1.89 6.98 14.04
CA LEU A 188 1.79 6.17 12.83
C LEU A 188 2.95 5.19 12.70
N ALA A 189 4.19 5.63 12.94
CA ALA A 189 5.36 4.75 12.88
C ALA A 189 5.27 3.60 13.90
N ASP A 190 4.84 3.90 15.14
CA ASP A 190 4.70 2.90 16.19
C ASP A 190 3.59 1.88 15.88
N GLU A 191 2.47 2.32 15.29
CA GLU A 191 1.41 1.42 14.82
C GLU A 191 1.86 0.50 13.67
N LEU A 192 2.73 0.99 12.77
CA LEU A 192 3.31 0.16 11.71
C LEU A 192 4.35 -0.83 12.24
N ASP A 193 5.17 -0.45 13.22
CA ASP A 193 6.07 -1.40 13.89
C ASP A 193 5.25 -2.47 14.63
N ALA A 194 4.14 -2.09 15.28
CA ALA A 194 3.23 -3.05 15.91
C ALA A 194 2.56 -3.99 14.89
N GLU A 195 2.19 -3.50 13.71
CA GLU A 195 1.65 -4.33 12.63
C GLU A 195 2.71 -5.31 12.10
N ALA A 196 3.93 -4.85 11.88
CA ALA A 196 5.04 -5.72 11.47
C ALA A 196 5.32 -6.82 12.52
N LEU A 197 5.27 -6.48 13.82
CA LEU A 197 5.42 -7.44 14.91
C LEU A 197 4.28 -8.47 14.95
N ARG A 198 3.02 -8.03 14.74
CA ARG A 198 1.85 -8.93 14.62
C ARG A 198 1.97 -9.87 13.43
N ASN A 199 2.60 -9.42 12.36
CA ASN A 199 2.82 -10.20 11.15
C ASN A 199 4.18 -10.90 11.12
N SER A 200 4.92 -10.98 12.23
CA SER A 200 6.28 -11.54 12.26
C SER A 200 6.32 -13.05 12.00
N ALA A 201 7.45 -13.52 11.43
CA ALA A 201 7.62 -14.94 11.08
C ALA A 201 7.55 -15.88 12.28
N ALA A 202 7.88 -15.39 13.48
CA ALA A 202 7.82 -16.14 14.74
C ALA A 202 6.39 -16.37 15.27
N ARG A 203 5.38 -15.69 14.74
CA ARG A 203 3.97 -15.89 15.14
C ARG A 203 3.32 -16.99 14.33
N GLU A 204 2.55 -17.83 15.01
CA GLU A 204 1.71 -18.86 14.40
C GLU A 204 0.65 -18.23 13.48
N LEU A 205 0.28 -18.96 12.44
CA LEU A 205 -0.67 -18.58 11.39
C LEU A 205 -1.98 -18.04 11.97
N VAL A 206 -2.49 -18.68 13.02
CA VAL A 206 -3.75 -18.33 13.68
C VAL A 206 -3.73 -16.94 14.34
N THR A 207 -2.55 -16.40 14.68
CA THR A 207 -2.42 -15.05 15.26
C THR A 207 -1.77 -14.04 14.32
N ASN A 208 -1.45 -14.45 13.10
CA ASN A 208 -0.70 -13.66 12.12
C ASN A 208 -1.60 -13.32 10.92
N PRO A 209 -2.13 -12.08 10.85
CA PRO A 209 -3.01 -11.66 9.76
C PRO A 209 -2.42 -11.84 8.36
N ALA A 210 -1.13 -11.57 8.18
CA ALA A 210 -0.46 -11.72 6.89
C ALA A 210 -0.30 -13.19 6.47
N LYS A 211 0.05 -14.10 7.39
CA LYS A 211 0.09 -15.55 7.10
C LYS A 211 -1.30 -16.10 6.80
N ALA A 212 -2.31 -15.68 7.56
CA ALA A 212 -3.70 -16.07 7.31
C ALA A 212 -4.21 -15.59 5.94
N LEU A 213 -3.84 -14.36 5.53
CA LEU A 213 -4.12 -13.90 4.16
C LEU A 213 -3.36 -14.70 3.10
N ALA A 214 -2.08 -15.01 3.33
CA ALA A 214 -1.29 -15.81 2.40
C ALA A 214 -1.89 -17.21 2.20
N GLU A 215 -2.30 -17.88 3.28
CA GLU A 215 -3.00 -19.17 3.21
C GLU A 215 -4.32 -19.06 2.43
N ARG A 216 -5.11 -18.01 2.68
CA ARG A 216 -6.37 -17.75 1.97
C ARG A 216 -6.17 -17.37 0.51
N MET A 217 -5.02 -16.82 0.11
CA MET A 217 -4.68 -16.52 -1.27
C MET A 217 -4.07 -17.73 -2.01
N SER A 218 -3.41 -18.64 -1.29
CA SER A 218 -2.70 -19.77 -1.89
C SER A 218 -3.61 -20.65 -2.73
N GLY A 219 -3.13 -21.04 -3.92
CA GLY A 219 -3.83 -21.91 -4.87
C GLY A 219 -5.06 -21.32 -5.55
N ARG A 220 -5.38 -20.03 -5.34
CA ARG A 220 -6.59 -19.38 -5.87
C ARG A 220 -6.28 -18.36 -6.96
N ASP A 221 -7.30 -17.99 -7.71
CA ASP A 221 -7.27 -16.82 -8.58
C ASP A 221 -7.72 -15.61 -7.75
N VAL A 222 -6.77 -14.73 -7.42
CA VAL A 222 -7.00 -13.68 -6.43
C VAL A 222 -7.44 -12.38 -7.11
N VAL A 223 -8.47 -11.76 -6.53
CA VAL A 223 -8.90 -10.40 -6.84
C VAL A 223 -8.80 -9.55 -5.59
N LEU A 224 -8.16 -8.38 -5.68
CA LEU A 224 -8.23 -7.35 -4.65
C LEU A 224 -9.24 -6.29 -5.08
N ALA A 225 -10.15 -5.93 -4.19
CA ALA A 225 -11.21 -5.00 -4.48
C ALA A 225 -11.21 -3.82 -3.51
N GLY A 226 -11.51 -2.63 -4.02
CA GLY A 226 -11.80 -1.45 -3.22
C GLY A 226 -13.18 -0.89 -3.57
N ASP A 227 -13.93 -0.42 -2.55
CA ASP A 227 -15.26 0.16 -2.79
C ASP A 227 -15.20 1.63 -3.24
N ASN A 228 -14.09 2.32 -2.97
CA ASN A 228 -13.89 3.71 -3.37
C ASN A 228 -12.48 3.94 -3.92
N ALA A 229 -12.18 5.18 -4.31
CA ALA A 229 -10.90 5.53 -4.92
C ALA A 229 -9.69 5.24 -4.00
N THR A 230 -9.85 5.40 -2.68
CA THR A 230 -8.80 5.18 -1.70
C THR A 230 -8.49 3.69 -1.56
N THR A 231 -9.50 2.86 -1.29
CA THR A 231 -9.33 1.40 -1.15
C THR A 231 -8.97 0.74 -2.47
N LEU A 232 -9.39 1.30 -3.62
CA LEU A 232 -8.98 0.85 -4.94
C LEU A 232 -7.50 1.16 -5.23
N ALA A 233 -7.01 2.34 -4.85
CA ALA A 233 -5.59 2.67 -4.97
C ALA A 233 -4.74 1.69 -4.13
N LEU A 234 -5.21 1.34 -2.94
CA LEU A 234 -4.56 0.34 -2.09
C LEU A 234 -4.66 -1.09 -2.66
N ALA A 235 -5.80 -1.47 -3.26
CA ALA A 235 -5.93 -2.76 -3.95
C ALA A 235 -4.94 -2.88 -5.14
N ARG A 236 -4.74 -1.78 -5.88
CA ARG A 236 -3.73 -1.72 -6.95
C ARG A 236 -2.30 -1.85 -6.41
N HIS A 237 -2.00 -1.24 -5.26
CA HIS A 237 -0.74 -1.47 -4.55
C HIS A 237 -0.54 -2.95 -4.21
N GLY A 238 -1.55 -3.56 -3.58
CA GLY A 238 -1.56 -4.97 -3.22
C GLY A 238 -1.29 -5.88 -4.42
N ALA A 239 -1.95 -5.62 -5.55
CA ALA A 239 -1.74 -6.40 -6.77
C ALA A 239 -0.34 -6.19 -7.35
N ALA A 240 0.18 -4.96 -7.33
CA ALA A 240 1.54 -4.67 -7.78
C ALA A 240 2.60 -5.36 -6.91
N VAL A 241 2.46 -5.36 -5.58
CA VAL A 241 3.42 -6.04 -4.69
C VAL A 241 3.29 -7.56 -4.77
N LEU A 242 2.08 -8.10 -4.90
CA LEU A 242 1.88 -9.55 -5.12
C LEU A 242 2.53 -10.00 -6.43
N LEU A 243 2.49 -9.18 -7.49
CA LEU A 243 3.21 -9.47 -8.72
C LEU A 243 4.73 -9.36 -8.56
N ARG A 244 5.21 -8.26 -7.98
CA ARG A 244 6.66 -7.96 -7.89
C ARG A 244 7.40 -8.86 -6.90
N VAL A 245 6.76 -9.20 -5.77
CA VAL A 245 7.35 -9.95 -4.67
C VAL A 245 6.90 -11.41 -4.68
N ALA A 246 5.59 -11.67 -4.67
CA ALA A 246 5.07 -13.04 -4.65
C ALA A 246 5.11 -13.74 -6.02
N GLN A 247 5.36 -12.98 -7.09
CA GLN A 247 5.31 -13.45 -8.48
C GLN A 247 3.93 -14.01 -8.86
N GLU A 248 2.86 -13.47 -8.24
CA GLU A 248 1.48 -13.85 -8.51
C GLU A 248 0.74 -12.77 -9.29
N THR A 249 0.03 -13.20 -10.33
CA THR A 249 -0.90 -12.33 -11.06
C THR A 249 -2.18 -12.15 -10.25
N VAL A 250 -2.46 -10.90 -9.88
CA VAL A 250 -3.64 -10.52 -9.09
C VAL A 250 -4.35 -9.37 -9.77
N ALA A 251 -5.68 -9.47 -9.91
CA ALA A 251 -6.48 -8.38 -10.43
C ALA A 251 -6.81 -7.38 -9.32
N ALA A 252 -6.73 -6.07 -9.63
CA ALA A 252 -7.19 -5.01 -8.73
C ALA A 252 -8.33 -4.20 -9.40
N VAL A 253 -9.53 -4.28 -8.84
CA VAL A 253 -10.77 -3.74 -9.47
C VAL A 253 -11.68 -3.07 -8.45
N GLY A 254 -12.64 -2.28 -8.93
CA GLY A 254 -13.67 -1.71 -8.05
C GLY A 254 -14.64 -2.78 -7.56
N LEU A 255 -15.14 -2.65 -6.33
CA LEU A 255 -16.10 -3.61 -5.76
C LEU A 255 -17.36 -3.73 -6.63
N GLY A 256 -17.82 -2.63 -7.23
CA GLY A 256 -18.95 -2.66 -8.16
C GLY A 256 -18.75 -3.62 -9.34
N ASP A 257 -17.55 -3.62 -9.92
CA ASP A 257 -17.20 -4.48 -11.06
C ASP A 257 -17.12 -5.95 -10.65
N VAL A 258 -16.57 -6.24 -9.47
CA VAL A 258 -16.57 -7.59 -8.88
C VAL A 258 -18.00 -8.11 -8.74
N LEU A 259 -18.90 -7.30 -8.16
CA LEU A 259 -20.29 -7.71 -7.95
C LEU A 259 -21.01 -7.96 -9.29
N VAL A 260 -20.70 -7.19 -10.34
CA VAL A 260 -21.21 -7.45 -11.70
C VAL A 260 -20.66 -8.75 -12.26
N ALA A 261 -19.35 -8.99 -12.11
CA ALA A 261 -18.70 -10.22 -12.59
C ALA A 261 -19.26 -11.46 -11.88
N LEU A 262 -19.43 -11.42 -10.56
CA LEU A 262 -20.00 -12.52 -9.77
C LEU A 262 -21.42 -12.86 -10.22
N ARG A 263 -22.28 -11.84 -10.43
CA ARG A 263 -23.63 -12.05 -10.98
C ARG A 263 -23.62 -12.62 -12.40
N SER A 264 -22.53 -12.42 -13.14
CA SER A 264 -22.33 -12.94 -14.49
C SER A 264 -21.65 -14.32 -14.52
N GLY A 265 -21.40 -14.93 -13.35
CA GLY A 265 -20.84 -16.27 -13.22
C GLY A 265 -19.32 -16.34 -12.97
N PHE A 266 -18.64 -15.21 -12.75
CA PHE A 266 -17.25 -15.24 -12.25
C PHE A 266 -17.20 -16.01 -10.92
N GLY A 267 -16.25 -16.93 -10.78
CA GLY A 267 -16.15 -17.83 -9.61
C GLY A 267 -17.16 -18.99 -9.57
N ALA A 268 -18.23 -18.96 -10.39
CA ALA A 268 -19.28 -19.99 -10.36
C ALA A 268 -18.81 -21.39 -10.83
N ALA A 269 -17.72 -21.46 -11.60
CA ALA A 269 -17.09 -22.73 -11.97
C ALA A 269 -16.70 -23.58 -10.74
N GLY A 270 -16.51 -22.97 -9.57
CA GLY A 270 -16.21 -23.65 -8.31
C GLY A 270 -17.36 -23.76 -7.30
N SER A 271 -18.47 -23.03 -7.47
CA SER A 271 -19.57 -23.01 -6.48
C SER A 271 -20.63 -24.10 -6.74
N GLY A 272 -20.89 -24.42 -8.01
CA GLY A 272 -21.75 -25.56 -8.40
C GLY A 272 -21.13 -26.94 -8.13
N HIS A 273 -19.85 -26.99 -7.76
CA HIS A 273 -19.07 -28.20 -7.53
C HIS A 273 -18.71 -28.44 -6.06
N ALA A 274 -19.20 -27.68 -5.08
CA ALA A 274 -18.85 -27.96 -3.67
C ALA A 274 -19.24 -29.40 -3.24
N GLY A 275 -20.36 -29.92 -3.76
CA GLY A 275 -20.77 -31.32 -3.59
C GLY A 275 -20.06 -32.31 -4.53
N ALA A 276 -19.64 -31.89 -5.73
CA ALA A 276 -18.90 -32.72 -6.68
C ALA A 276 -17.40 -32.84 -6.33
N SER A 277 -16.84 -31.82 -5.67
CA SER A 277 -15.45 -31.75 -5.21
C SER A 277 -15.16 -32.73 -4.08
N LEU A 278 -16.17 -33.14 -3.31
CA LEU A 278 -16.05 -34.17 -2.27
C LEU A 278 -15.85 -35.59 -2.85
N PHE A 279 -16.22 -35.79 -4.12
CA PHE A 279 -16.08 -37.05 -4.85
C PHE A 279 -15.12 -36.93 -6.05
N HIS A 280 -14.44 -35.80 -6.19
CA HIS A 280 -13.49 -35.53 -7.27
C HIS A 280 -12.19 -36.30 -7.01
N ASP A 281 -11.80 -37.14 -7.96
CA ASP A 281 -10.57 -37.91 -7.90
C ASP A 281 -9.56 -37.27 -8.88
N GLU A 282 -8.49 -36.66 -8.38
CA GLU A 282 -7.49 -35.98 -9.22
C GLU A 282 -6.78 -36.92 -10.21
N GLU A 283 -6.73 -38.22 -9.93
CA GLU A 283 -6.12 -39.22 -10.82
C GLU A 283 -7.05 -39.62 -11.98
N LEU A 284 -8.38 -39.52 -11.78
CA LEU A 284 -9.39 -39.89 -12.78
C LEU A 284 -10.01 -38.68 -13.50
N ASP A 285 -10.26 -37.58 -12.78
CA ASP A 285 -11.02 -36.42 -13.23
C ASP A 285 -10.13 -35.24 -13.65
N GLY A 286 -8.83 -35.31 -13.37
CA GLY A 286 -7.85 -34.25 -13.63
C GLY A 286 -7.87 -33.13 -12.57
N PRO A 287 -7.08 -32.05 -12.75
CA PRO A 287 -6.98 -31.00 -11.73
C PRO A 287 -8.26 -30.15 -11.66
N LEU A 288 -8.72 -29.85 -10.44
CA LEU A 288 -9.82 -28.91 -10.22
C LEU A 288 -9.48 -27.52 -10.77
N PRO A 289 -10.46 -26.79 -11.33
CA PRO A 289 -10.25 -25.40 -11.72
C PRO A 289 -9.90 -24.56 -10.49
N ARG A 290 -8.97 -23.61 -10.66
CA ARG A 290 -8.63 -22.65 -9.58
C ARG A 290 -9.88 -21.88 -9.19
N ARG A 291 -10.14 -21.81 -7.89
CA ARG A 291 -11.28 -21.06 -7.35
C ARG A 291 -10.89 -19.60 -7.28
N ALA A 292 -11.75 -18.72 -7.77
CA ALA A 292 -11.58 -17.29 -7.58
C ALA A 292 -11.90 -16.92 -6.13
N ARG A 293 -11.07 -16.07 -5.51
CA ARG A 293 -11.34 -15.47 -4.20
C ARG A 293 -11.08 -13.99 -4.29
N THR A 294 -12.02 -13.19 -3.78
CA THR A 294 -11.89 -11.74 -3.78
C THR A 294 -11.73 -11.23 -2.36
N PHE A 295 -10.69 -10.43 -2.13
CA PHE A 295 -10.45 -9.75 -0.87
C PHE A 295 -10.82 -8.26 -1.02
N VAL A 296 -11.81 -7.83 -0.26
CA VAL A 296 -12.34 -6.46 -0.30
C VAL A 296 -11.68 -5.65 0.82
N LEU A 297 -10.80 -4.73 0.45
CA LEU A 297 -10.13 -3.84 1.39
C LEU A 297 -11.13 -2.78 1.87
N THR A 298 -11.28 -2.66 3.19
CA THR A 298 -12.21 -1.70 3.80
C THR A 298 -11.57 -0.97 4.97
N THR A 299 -11.93 0.30 5.11
CA THR A 299 -11.66 1.09 6.32
C THR A 299 -12.77 0.83 7.34
N GLU A 300 -12.54 1.21 8.59
CA GLU A 300 -13.51 1.02 9.67
C GLU A 300 -14.78 1.86 9.45
N ALA A 301 -14.61 3.08 8.93
CA ALA A 301 -15.73 3.97 8.62
C ALA A 301 -16.63 3.40 7.49
N GLU A 302 -16.05 2.65 6.56
CA GLU A 302 -16.75 2.07 5.41
C GLU A 302 -17.32 0.68 5.70
N ARG A 303 -16.82 0.01 6.76
CA ARG A 303 -17.10 -1.40 7.06
C ARG A 303 -18.59 -1.73 7.06
N PRO A 304 -19.51 -0.95 7.67
CA PRO A 304 -20.94 -1.27 7.64
C PRO A 304 -21.53 -1.26 6.21
N THR A 305 -21.14 -0.28 5.40
CA THR A 305 -21.60 -0.15 4.01
C THR A 305 -21.06 -1.27 3.14
N VAL A 306 -19.75 -1.57 3.24
CA VAL A 306 -19.12 -2.64 2.45
C VAL A 306 -19.71 -4.00 2.85
N THR A 307 -19.86 -4.27 4.15
CA THR A 307 -20.47 -5.52 4.67
C THR A 307 -21.88 -5.72 4.10
N ALA A 308 -22.72 -4.68 4.08
CA ALA A 308 -24.06 -4.78 3.52
C ALA A 308 -24.05 -5.13 2.01
N ARG A 309 -23.06 -4.61 1.26
CA ARG A 309 -22.95 -4.82 -0.19
C ARG A 309 -22.43 -6.20 -0.58
N VAL A 310 -21.61 -6.82 0.26
CA VAL A 310 -21.03 -8.15 0.01
C VAL A 310 -21.81 -9.27 0.70
N SER A 311 -22.82 -8.94 1.50
CA SER A 311 -23.71 -9.92 2.11
C SER A 311 -24.34 -10.84 1.06
N GLY A 312 -24.25 -12.15 1.30
CA GLY A 312 -24.78 -13.18 0.40
C GLY A 312 -23.80 -13.69 -0.68
N TYR A 313 -22.52 -13.29 -0.64
CA TYR A 313 -21.48 -13.86 -1.49
C TYR A 313 -20.43 -14.61 -0.67
N ASP A 314 -20.29 -15.92 -0.90
CA ASP A 314 -19.38 -16.79 -0.14
C ASP A 314 -17.90 -16.70 -0.57
N ASP A 315 -17.64 -16.05 -1.70
CA ASP A 315 -16.31 -15.89 -2.32
C ASP A 315 -15.69 -14.51 -2.05
N LEU A 316 -16.34 -13.70 -1.21
CA LEU A 316 -15.90 -12.37 -0.81
C LEU A 316 -15.42 -12.36 0.64
N ASP A 317 -14.17 -11.93 0.80
CA ASP A 317 -13.49 -11.83 2.07
C ASP A 317 -13.26 -10.35 2.39
N LEU A 318 -13.88 -9.79 3.44
CA LEU A 318 -13.53 -8.44 3.88
C LEU A 318 -12.17 -8.45 4.59
N VAL A 319 -11.36 -7.42 4.33
CA VAL A 319 -10.06 -7.21 4.98
C VAL A 319 -9.98 -5.78 5.49
N ASN A 320 -9.87 -5.64 6.81
CA ASN A 320 -9.73 -4.39 7.53
C ASN A 320 -8.45 -4.37 8.38
N ALA A 321 -7.90 -3.18 8.62
CA ALA A 321 -6.68 -2.99 9.40
C ALA A 321 -6.72 -3.57 10.82
N GLU A 322 -7.92 -3.70 11.41
CA GLU A 322 -8.13 -4.20 12.76
C GLU A 322 -8.47 -5.69 12.82
N ASP A 323 -8.64 -6.35 11.68
CA ASP A 323 -8.92 -7.78 11.66
C ASP A 323 -7.72 -8.57 12.19
N VAL A 324 -7.97 -9.41 13.21
CA VAL A 324 -7.05 -10.37 13.79
C VAL A 324 -7.73 -11.74 13.77
N PRO A 325 -7.12 -12.81 13.22
CA PRO A 325 -7.81 -14.07 12.99
C PRO A 325 -8.36 -14.76 14.25
N ASP A 326 -7.79 -14.46 15.44
CA ASP A 326 -8.26 -14.92 16.77
C ASP A 326 -8.23 -13.79 17.83
N GLY A 327 -8.39 -12.53 17.40
CA GLY A 327 -8.57 -11.43 18.34
C GLY A 327 -9.90 -11.57 19.09
N PRO A 328 -10.06 -10.96 20.30
CA PRO A 328 -11.40 -10.81 20.86
C PRO A 328 -12.31 -10.22 19.77
N GLU A 329 -13.53 -10.75 19.60
CA GLU A 329 -14.54 -10.06 18.79
C GLU A 329 -14.50 -8.59 19.19
N PRO A 330 -14.58 -7.63 18.24
CA PRO A 330 -14.45 -6.21 18.54
C PRO A 330 -15.54 -5.82 19.54
N GLY A 331 -15.23 -6.00 20.83
CA GLY A 331 -16.04 -5.63 21.94
C GLY A 331 -16.11 -4.12 21.88
N GLY A 332 -17.31 -3.57 22.04
CA GLY A 332 -17.64 -2.16 21.91
C GLY A 332 -16.93 -1.22 22.92
N ALA A 333 -15.65 -1.41 23.20
CA ALA A 333 -14.74 -0.29 23.37
C ALA A 333 -14.75 0.46 22.05
N ALA A 334 -15.43 1.60 22.02
CA ALA A 334 -15.36 2.53 20.90
C ALA A 334 -13.90 2.65 20.47
N ALA A 335 -13.59 2.20 19.24
CA ALA A 335 -12.34 2.52 18.55
C ALA A 335 -12.30 4.03 18.39
N GLY A 336 -11.88 4.72 19.45
CA GLY A 336 -11.77 6.17 19.48
C GLY A 336 -10.71 6.58 18.47
N GLY A 337 -11.13 7.12 17.33
CA GLY A 337 -10.35 8.12 16.59
C GLY A 337 -9.06 7.68 15.92
N ARG A 338 -8.87 6.41 15.53
CA ARG A 338 -7.72 6.06 14.66
C ARG A 338 -7.89 6.67 13.28
N GLY A 339 -6.90 7.45 12.86
CA GLY A 339 -6.96 8.18 11.60
C GLY A 339 -6.92 7.26 10.38
N MET A 340 -7.48 7.76 9.28
CA MET A 340 -7.55 7.06 7.99
C MET A 340 -6.16 6.63 7.51
N GLU A 341 -5.15 7.48 7.72
CA GLU A 341 -3.75 7.22 7.41
C GLU A 341 -3.21 5.95 8.08
N GLN A 342 -3.53 5.72 9.35
CA GLN A 342 -3.07 4.55 10.09
C GLN A 342 -3.65 3.26 9.49
N GLN A 343 -4.95 3.26 9.18
CA GLN A 343 -5.63 2.10 8.62
C GLN A 343 -5.08 1.73 7.22
N LEU A 344 -4.89 2.74 6.36
CA LEU A 344 -4.38 2.53 5.01
C LEU A 344 -2.93 2.03 5.03
N ALA A 345 -2.09 2.61 5.87
CA ALA A 345 -0.70 2.19 5.99
C ALA A 345 -0.57 0.78 6.61
N LYS A 346 -1.38 0.43 7.62
CA LYS A 346 -1.41 -0.93 8.18
C LYS A 346 -1.82 -1.98 7.15
N LEU A 347 -2.87 -1.70 6.38
CA LEU A 347 -3.32 -2.60 5.31
C LEU A 347 -2.24 -2.77 4.22
N ALA A 348 -1.53 -1.70 3.85
CA ALA A 348 -0.41 -1.78 2.92
C ALA A 348 0.70 -2.73 3.44
N VAL A 349 1.16 -2.53 4.68
CA VAL A 349 2.19 -3.37 5.32
C VAL A 349 1.73 -4.83 5.38
N ARG A 350 0.46 -5.07 5.72
CA ARG A 350 -0.09 -6.43 5.76
C ARG A 350 -0.06 -7.10 4.38
N LEU A 351 -0.43 -6.39 3.31
CA LEU A 351 -0.38 -6.91 1.94
C LEU A 351 1.06 -7.17 1.47
N GLU A 352 1.98 -6.26 1.81
CA GLU A 352 3.41 -6.41 1.54
C GLU A 352 3.98 -7.67 2.22
N MET A 353 3.71 -7.87 3.51
CA MET A 353 4.15 -9.06 4.23
C MET A 353 3.44 -10.34 3.76
N THR A 354 2.17 -10.25 3.35
CA THR A 354 1.44 -11.37 2.72
C THR A 354 2.15 -11.80 1.43
N ALA A 355 2.59 -10.85 0.61
CA ALA A 355 3.33 -11.15 -0.62
C ALA A 355 4.68 -11.82 -0.33
N VAL A 356 5.38 -11.39 0.72
CA VAL A 356 6.61 -12.06 1.17
C VAL A 356 6.33 -13.50 1.57
N TYR A 357 5.30 -13.77 2.38
CA TYR A 357 4.95 -15.15 2.77
C TYR A 357 4.62 -16.03 1.57
N LEU A 358 3.82 -15.53 0.62
CA LEU A 358 3.51 -16.26 -0.61
C LEU A 358 4.76 -16.58 -1.45
N ARG A 359 5.77 -15.70 -1.45
CA ARG A 359 7.07 -15.94 -2.09
C ARG A 359 7.83 -17.06 -1.37
N LEU A 360 7.97 -16.95 -0.05
CA LEU A 360 8.80 -17.87 0.76
C LEU A 360 8.26 -19.30 0.78
N VAL A 361 6.94 -19.46 0.81
CA VAL A 361 6.28 -20.79 0.81
C VAL A 361 6.57 -21.57 -0.48
N ARG A 362 6.94 -20.91 -1.59
CA ARG A 362 7.12 -21.53 -2.91
C ARG A 362 8.57 -21.72 -3.36
N GLY A 363 9.53 -21.09 -2.68
CA GLY A 363 10.96 -21.11 -3.05
C GLY A 363 11.37 -19.99 -4.01
#